data_AF-A0A498R1V7-F1
#
_entry.id   AF-A0A498R1V7-F1
#
_cell.length_a   1.000
_cell.length_b   1.000
_cell.length_c   1.000
_cell.angle_alpha   90.00
_cell.angle_beta   90.00
_cell.angle_gamma   90.00
#
_symmetry.space_group_name_H-M   'P 1'
#
loop_
_entity.id
_entity.type
_entity.pdbx_description
1 polymer ?
#
loop_
_entity_poly.entity_id
_entity_poly.type
_entity_poly.pdbx_seq_one_letter_code
_entity_poly.pdbx_strand_id
1 'polypeptide(L)'
;MASEVDSLFMERFVPFRERVLTAVADKHPQLMGMVNAFLSGKQNRFGVEVTEKGNVSGRYTLHLAGVKISRTEPDKLSPEIHHPFLGVIRPYLVVEKATLEAMLANEAAFMEDTAAAIRKYLPEVTVKFLRD
;
A
#
# COMPACT_ATOMS: atom_id res chain seq x y z
N MET A 1 6.96 7.42 21.57
CA MET A 1 5.48 7.37 21.48
C MET A 1 5.17 7.26 20.00
N ALA A 2 4.33 6.33 19.58
CA ALA A 2 3.89 6.27 18.19
C ALA A 2 3.09 7.56 17.87
N SER A 3 3.33 8.17 16.71
CA SER A 3 2.55 9.34 16.30
C SER A 3 1.12 8.92 15.93
N GLU A 4 0.17 9.86 15.93
CA GLU A 4 -1.20 9.60 15.51
C GLU A 4 -1.27 9.00 14.08
N VAL A 5 -0.38 9.46 13.19
CA VAL A 5 -0.27 8.96 11.82
C VAL A 5 0.29 7.53 11.78
N ASP A 6 1.22 7.19 12.67
CA ASP A 6 1.72 5.81 12.80
C ASP A 6 0.62 4.85 13.22
N SER A 7 -0.19 5.21 14.21
CA SER A 7 -1.32 4.39 14.63
C SER A 7 -2.38 4.29 13.52
N LEU A 8 -2.68 5.40 12.83
CA LEU A 8 -3.57 5.36 11.66
C LEU A 8 -3.05 4.40 10.58
N PHE A 9 -1.77 4.48 10.24
CA PHE A 9 -1.21 3.70 9.16
C PHE A 9 -1.00 2.23 9.56
N MET A 10 -0.26 1.99 10.64
CA MET A 10 0.17 0.65 11.04
C MET A 10 -0.95 -0.16 11.70
N GLU A 11 -1.79 0.47 12.52
CA GLU A 11 -2.81 -0.25 13.29
C GLU A 11 -4.16 -0.31 12.56
N ARG A 12 -4.45 0.64 11.66
CA ARG A 12 -5.73 0.68 10.96
C ARG A 12 -5.60 0.39 9.46
N PHE A 13 -4.78 1.15 8.75
CA PHE A 13 -4.68 1.02 7.29
C PHE A 13 -4.04 -0.30 6.85
N VAL A 14 -2.95 -0.74 7.46
CA VAL A 14 -2.29 -2.02 7.11
C VAL A 14 -3.25 -3.20 7.29
N PRO A 15 -3.96 -3.36 8.44
CA PRO A 15 -4.97 -4.41 8.58
C PRO A 15 -6.14 -4.28 7.62
N PHE A 16 -6.62 -3.06 7.35
CA PHE A 16 -7.65 -2.82 6.34
C PHE A 16 -7.23 -3.32 4.95
N ARG A 17 -6.02 -2.97 4.51
CA ARG A 17 -5.47 -3.42 3.22
C ARG A 17 -5.38 -4.94 3.14
N GLU A 18 -5.02 -5.62 4.23
CA GLU A 18 -5.01 -7.08 4.29
C GLU A 18 -6.40 -7.72 4.15
N ARG A 19 -7.43 -7.11 4.77
CA ARG A 19 -8.82 -7.57 4.62
C ARG A 19 -9.31 -7.37 3.18
N VAL A 20 -9.06 -6.20 2.61
CA VAL A 20 -9.45 -5.89 1.22
C VAL A 20 -8.78 -6.85 0.24
N LEU A 21 -7.49 -7.12 0.39
CA LEU A 21 -6.80 -8.08 -0.47
C LEU A 21 -7.34 -9.50 -0.34
N THR A 22 -7.77 -9.90 0.86
CA THR A 22 -8.38 -11.21 1.07
C THR A 22 -9.71 -11.29 0.32
N ALA A 23 -10.57 -10.27 0.45
CA ALA A 23 -11.83 -10.19 -0.30
C ALA A 23 -11.61 -10.15 -1.83
N VAL A 24 -10.59 -9.45 -2.31
CA VAL A 24 -10.22 -9.41 -3.74
C VAL A 24 -9.72 -10.77 -4.22
N ALA A 25 -8.95 -11.49 -3.40
CA ALA A 25 -8.48 -12.83 -3.74
C ALA A 25 -9.64 -13.83 -3.90
N ASP A 26 -10.65 -13.72 -3.05
CA ASP A 26 -11.84 -14.56 -3.13
C ASP A 26 -12.66 -14.26 -4.39
N LYS A 27 -12.80 -12.98 -4.75
CA LYS A 27 -13.58 -12.54 -5.92
C LYS A 27 -12.84 -12.69 -7.25
N HIS A 28 -11.53 -12.52 -7.26
CA HIS A 28 -10.69 -12.48 -8.45
C HIS A 28 -9.41 -13.31 -8.29
N PRO A 29 -9.53 -14.65 -8.13
CA PRO A 29 -8.39 -15.52 -7.84
C PRO A 29 -7.33 -15.50 -8.94
N GLN A 30 -7.72 -15.34 -10.20
CA GLN A 30 -6.79 -15.29 -11.34
C GLN A 30 -5.89 -14.04 -11.31
N LEU A 31 -6.46 -12.87 -10.98
CA LEU A 31 -5.69 -11.63 -10.84
C LEU A 31 -4.70 -11.73 -9.69
N MET A 32 -5.15 -12.26 -8.54
CA MET A 32 -4.26 -12.46 -7.39
C MET A 32 -3.18 -13.50 -7.66
N GLY A 33 -3.47 -14.54 -8.44
CA GLY A 33 -2.46 -15.49 -8.92
C GLY A 33 -1.36 -14.81 -9.73
N MET A 34 -1.71 -13.93 -10.66
CA MET A 34 -0.72 -13.18 -11.46
C MET A 34 0.11 -12.21 -10.63
N VAL A 35 -0.53 -11.40 -9.78
CA VAL A 35 0.18 -10.44 -8.92
C VAL A 35 1.08 -11.18 -7.93
N ASN A 36 0.59 -12.28 -7.36
CA ASN A 36 1.40 -13.09 -6.46
C ASN A 36 2.56 -13.75 -7.19
N ALA A 37 2.37 -14.30 -8.39
CA ALA A 37 3.47 -14.86 -9.18
C ALA A 37 4.56 -13.81 -9.46
N PHE A 38 4.17 -12.58 -9.80
CA PHE A 38 5.08 -11.46 -10.01
C PHE A 38 5.87 -11.08 -8.74
N LEU A 39 5.20 -11.07 -7.58
CA LEU A 39 5.80 -10.66 -6.30
C LEU A 39 6.47 -11.81 -5.52
N SER A 40 6.17 -13.07 -5.87
CA SER A 40 6.64 -14.25 -5.16
C SER A 40 8.12 -14.52 -5.40
N GLY A 41 8.78 -15.14 -4.41
CA GLY A 41 10.20 -15.52 -4.50
C GLY A 41 11.20 -14.37 -4.37
N LYS A 42 10.74 -13.13 -4.14
CA LYS A 42 11.60 -11.95 -3.99
C LYS A 42 11.21 -11.16 -2.73
N GLN A 43 12.19 -10.58 -2.05
CA GLN A 43 11.95 -9.70 -0.89
C GLN A 43 11.57 -8.29 -1.36
N ASN A 44 10.38 -8.17 -1.95
CA ASN A 44 9.90 -6.87 -2.43
C ASN A 44 9.60 -5.95 -1.24
N ARG A 45 9.97 -4.69 -1.39
CA ARG A 45 9.70 -3.62 -0.43
C ARG A 45 8.92 -2.50 -1.12
N PHE A 46 7.85 -2.05 -0.51
CA PHE A 46 7.01 -0.98 -1.06
C PHE A 46 7.00 0.23 -0.14
N GLY A 47 7.14 1.42 -0.70
CA GLY A 47 7.22 2.66 0.07
C GLY A 47 5.87 3.36 0.15
N VAL A 48 5.57 3.94 1.31
CA VAL A 48 4.43 4.85 1.48
C VAL A 48 4.89 6.08 2.25
N GLU A 49 4.56 7.25 1.73
CA GLU A 49 4.69 8.54 2.38
C GLU A 49 3.28 9.07 2.65
N VAL A 50 3.00 9.35 3.92
CA VAL A 50 1.75 9.96 4.35
C VAL A 50 2.02 11.44 4.56
N THR A 51 1.16 12.28 3.99
CA THR A 51 1.22 13.73 4.15
C THR A 51 0.04 14.25 4.96
N GLU A 52 0.23 15.36 5.64
CA GLU A 52 -0.84 16.12 6.28
C GLU A 52 -0.71 17.58 5.85
N LYS A 53 -1.71 18.07 5.10
CA LYS A 53 -1.72 19.42 4.52
C LYS A 53 -0.47 19.67 3.66
N GLY A 54 -0.08 18.67 2.87
CA GLY A 54 1.10 18.73 1.99
C GLY A 54 2.45 18.53 2.67
N ASN A 55 2.52 18.44 4.01
CA ASN A 55 3.75 18.16 4.73
C ASN A 55 3.89 16.68 5.02
N VAL A 56 5.10 16.12 4.92
CA VAL A 56 5.33 14.71 5.26
C VAL A 56 5.11 14.49 6.75
N SER A 57 4.15 13.63 7.09
CA SER A 57 3.77 13.29 8.46
C SER A 57 4.11 11.85 8.84
N GLY A 58 4.36 10.97 7.85
CA GLY A 58 4.81 9.61 8.08
C GLY A 58 5.50 8.99 6.86
N ARG A 59 6.45 8.09 7.09
CA ARG A 59 7.13 7.32 6.04
C ARG A 59 7.23 5.86 6.43
N TYR A 60 6.88 4.98 5.51
CA TYR A 60 6.75 3.56 5.76
C TYR A 60 7.38 2.75 4.64
N THR A 61 8.03 1.65 5.03
CA THR A 61 8.44 0.58 4.12
C THR A 61 7.69 -0.70 4.48
N LEU A 62 6.87 -1.18 3.55
CA LEU A 62 6.15 -2.44 3.64
C LEU A 62 6.99 -3.55 3.03
N HIS A 63 7.41 -4.51 3.83
CA HIS A 63 8.04 -5.74 3.35
C HIS A 63 6.95 -6.69 2.88
N LEU A 64 7.10 -7.18 1.67
CA LEU A 64 6.10 -8.02 1.01
C LEU A 64 6.61 -9.45 0.89
N ALA A 65 5.76 -10.40 1.27
CA ALA A 65 5.89 -11.82 0.95
C ALA A 65 4.78 -12.19 -0.04
N GLY A 66 5.10 -12.11 -1.34
CA GLY A 66 4.07 -12.11 -2.38
C GLY A 66 3.22 -10.84 -2.28
N VAL A 67 1.89 -10.99 -2.26
CA VAL A 67 0.97 -9.85 -2.05
C VAL A 67 0.81 -9.43 -0.59
N LYS A 68 1.21 -10.25 0.39
CA LYS A 68 0.97 -10.02 1.82
C LYS A 68 2.06 -9.15 2.45
N ILE A 69 1.70 -8.30 3.41
CA ILE A 69 2.68 -7.56 4.21
C ILE A 69 3.23 -8.48 5.31
N SER A 70 4.54 -8.70 5.33
CA SER A 70 5.22 -9.48 6.37
C SER A 70 5.75 -8.60 7.51
N ARG A 71 6.12 -7.36 7.20
CA ARG A 71 6.63 -6.38 8.17
C ARG A 71 6.41 -4.96 7.66
N THR A 72 6.20 -4.04 8.58
CA THR A 72 6.19 -2.59 8.29
C THR A 72 7.32 -1.93 9.08
N GLU A 73 8.16 -1.16 8.39
CA GLU A 73 9.19 -0.32 9.00
C GLU A 73 8.72 1.15 8.97
N PRO A 74 8.41 1.77 10.13
CA PRO A 74 8.15 3.20 10.21
C PRO A 74 9.44 4.02 10.07
N ASP A 75 9.29 5.33 9.85
CA ASP A 75 10.35 6.33 9.71
C ASP A 75 11.37 6.09 8.60
N LYS A 76 11.07 5.18 7.67
CA LYS A 76 11.99 4.78 6.60
C LYS A 76 11.24 4.57 5.30
N LEU A 77 11.73 5.22 4.25
CA LEU A 77 11.27 5.04 2.88
C LEU A 77 12.37 4.36 2.06
N SER A 78 12.31 3.04 1.98
CA SER A 78 13.29 2.21 1.26
C SER A 78 12.60 1.15 0.38
N PRO A 79 11.78 1.59 -0.60
CA PRO A 79 11.16 0.71 -1.59
C PRO A 79 12.18 0.03 -2.49
N GLU A 80 11.87 -1.20 -2.85
CA GLU A 80 12.64 -2.03 -3.76
C GLU A 80 11.73 -3.12 -4.35
N ILE A 81 11.23 -2.92 -5.56
CA ILE A 81 10.49 -3.94 -6.31
C ILE A 81 11.38 -4.49 -7.41
N HIS A 82 11.48 -5.80 -7.47
CA HIS A 82 12.26 -6.51 -8.46
C HIS A 82 11.39 -6.85 -9.68
N HIS A 83 11.30 -5.92 -10.61
CA HIS A 83 10.57 -6.07 -11.86
C HIS A 83 11.32 -7.00 -12.84
N PRO A 84 10.66 -8.00 -13.47
CA PRO A 84 11.31 -8.98 -14.33
C PRO A 84 11.99 -8.37 -15.57
N PHE A 85 11.49 -7.24 -16.08
CA PHE A 85 12.03 -6.58 -17.28
C PHE A 85 12.83 -5.31 -17.02
N LEU A 86 12.63 -4.66 -15.87
CA LEU A 86 13.19 -3.33 -15.58
C LEU A 86 14.29 -3.41 -14.50
N GLY A 87 14.60 -4.62 -14.02
CA GLY A 87 15.47 -4.80 -12.86
C GLY A 87 14.81 -4.29 -11.58
N VAL A 88 15.58 -3.58 -10.77
CA VAL A 88 15.09 -3.02 -9.51
C VAL A 88 14.50 -1.64 -9.75
N ILE A 89 13.22 -1.46 -9.41
CA ILE A 89 12.54 -0.17 -9.37
C ILE A 89 12.23 0.19 -7.91
N ARG A 90 12.20 1.47 -7.58
CA ARG A 90 11.99 1.94 -6.20
C ARG A 90 10.73 2.82 -6.06
N PRO A 91 9.53 2.27 -6.32
CA PRO A 91 8.29 3.03 -6.29
C PRO A 91 7.81 3.27 -4.85
N TYR A 92 7.23 4.43 -4.61
CA TYR A 92 6.51 4.73 -3.38
C TYR A 92 5.23 5.50 -3.66
N LEU A 93 4.23 5.32 -2.81
CA LEU A 93 3.01 6.11 -2.82
C LEU A 93 3.17 7.35 -1.97
N VAL A 94 2.57 8.45 -2.40
CA VAL A 94 2.29 9.62 -1.57
C VAL A 94 0.78 9.75 -1.45
N VAL A 95 0.29 9.85 -0.21
CA VAL A 95 -1.14 9.90 0.10
C VAL A 95 -1.38 10.83 1.30
N GLU A 96 -2.44 11.64 1.25
CA GLU A 96 -2.82 12.47 2.39
C GLU A 96 -3.46 11.62 3.51
N LYS A 97 -3.22 12.00 4.76
CA LYS A 97 -3.83 11.40 5.96
C LYS A 97 -5.36 11.35 5.83
N ALA A 98 -5.97 12.45 5.38
CA ALA A 98 -7.41 12.54 5.18
C ALA A 98 -7.93 11.52 4.15
N THR A 99 -7.15 11.22 3.11
CA THR A 99 -7.49 10.19 2.13
C THR A 99 -7.46 8.79 2.76
N LEU A 100 -6.47 8.49 3.61
CA LEU A 100 -6.43 7.22 4.34
C LEU A 100 -7.62 7.05 5.29
N GLU A 101 -7.98 8.11 6.00
CA GLU A 101 -9.15 8.12 6.88
C GLU A 101 -10.45 7.91 6.08
N ALA A 102 -10.59 8.57 4.93
CA ALA A 102 -11.73 8.42 4.04
C ALA A 102 -11.83 7.02 3.43
N MET A 103 -10.70 6.37 3.11
CA MET A 103 -10.68 4.97 2.68
C MET A 103 -11.16 4.05 3.80
N LEU A 104 -10.62 4.22 5.01
CA LEU A 104 -10.98 3.43 6.20
C LEU A 104 -12.46 3.59 6.57
N ALA A 105 -13.01 4.80 6.48
CA ALA A 105 -14.42 5.07 6.74
C ALA A 105 -15.35 4.44 5.69
N ASN A 106 -14.83 4.13 4.49
CA ASN A 106 -15.58 3.59 3.37
C ASN A 106 -15.24 2.10 3.10
N GLU A 107 -14.83 1.36 4.13
CA GLU A 107 -14.39 -0.04 4.02
C GLU A 107 -15.45 -0.93 3.33
N ALA A 108 -16.73 -0.71 3.61
CA ALA A 108 -17.82 -1.47 2.99
C ALA A 108 -17.80 -1.41 1.45
N ALA A 109 -17.53 -0.23 0.87
CA ALA A 109 -17.44 -0.09 -0.58
C ALA A 109 -16.28 -0.89 -1.18
N PHE A 110 -15.14 -0.99 -0.47
CA PHE A 110 -14.02 -1.83 -0.91
C PHE A 110 -14.36 -3.31 -0.88
N MET A 111 -15.20 -3.75 0.06
CA MET A 111 -15.65 -5.14 0.15
C MET A 111 -16.71 -5.47 -0.90
N GLU A 112 -17.54 -4.52 -1.30
CA GLU A 112 -18.58 -4.71 -2.32
C GLU A 112 -18.01 -4.68 -3.75
N ASP A 113 -17.37 -3.57 -4.14
CA ASP A 113 -16.72 -3.38 -5.43
C ASP A 113 -15.35 -2.69 -5.25
N THR A 114 -14.33 -3.53 -5.07
CA THR A 114 -12.96 -3.06 -4.85
C THR A 114 -12.44 -2.22 -6.02
N ALA A 115 -12.81 -2.55 -7.26
CA ALA A 115 -12.32 -1.83 -8.44
C ALA A 115 -12.91 -0.41 -8.50
N ALA A 116 -14.21 -0.27 -8.26
CA ALA A 116 -14.86 1.04 -8.18
C ALA A 116 -14.33 1.86 -7.00
N ALA A 117 -14.16 1.23 -5.84
CA ALA A 117 -13.62 1.89 -4.65
C ALA A 117 -12.19 2.40 -4.88
N ILE A 118 -11.28 1.57 -5.44
CA ILE A 118 -9.91 2.00 -5.77
C ILE A 118 -9.94 3.17 -6.77
N ARG A 119 -10.75 3.10 -7.82
CA ARG A 119 -10.87 4.18 -8.82
C ARG A 119 -11.30 5.51 -8.21
N LYS A 120 -12.18 5.48 -7.20
CA LYS A 120 -12.63 6.69 -6.51
C LYS A 120 -11.47 7.44 -5.84
N TYR A 121 -10.54 6.71 -5.21
CA TYR A 121 -9.42 7.32 -4.47
C TYR A 121 -8.12 7.43 -5.27
N LEU A 122 -8.02 6.78 -6.43
CA LEU A 122 -6.83 6.82 -7.27
C LEU A 122 -6.34 8.24 -7.61
N PRO A 123 -7.22 9.23 -7.91
CA PRO A 123 -6.79 10.60 -8.16
C PRO A 123 -6.12 11.29 -6.96
N GLU A 124 -6.34 10.80 -5.75
CA GLU A 124 -5.76 11.33 -4.51
C GLU A 124 -4.44 10.65 -4.12
N VAL A 125 -4.02 9.64 -4.88
CA VAL A 125 -2.79 8.88 -4.65
C VAL A 125 -1.77 9.19 -5.74
N THR A 126 -0.58 9.62 -5.35
CA THR A 126 0.52 9.85 -6.29
C THR A 126 1.52 8.70 -6.22
N VAL A 127 1.91 8.15 -7.37
CA VAL A 127 3.04 7.21 -7.46
C VAL A 127 4.30 7.99 -7.80
N LYS A 128 5.34 7.85 -6.99
CA LYS A 128 6.67 8.40 -7.24
C LYS A 128 7.71 7.28 -7.27
N PHE A 129 8.90 7.59 -7.79
CA PHE A 129 10.04 6.68 -7.82
C PHE A 129 11.21 7.37 -7.15
N LEU A 130 11.82 6.70 -6.17
CA LEU A 130 13.09 7.17 -5.62
C LEU A 130 14.17 7.05 -6.69
N ARG A 131 14.87 8.16 -6.94
CA ARG A 131 16.07 8.20 -7.76
C ARG A 131 17.28 8.04 -6.83
N ASP A 132 18.31 7.36 -7.32
CA ASP A 132 19.64 7.37 -6.68
C ASP A 132 20.23 8.78 -6.67
#